data_AF-A0A0N0TDF9-F1
#
_entry.id   AF-A0A0N0TDF9-F1
#
_cell.length_a   1.000
_cell.length_b   1.000
_cell.length_c   1.000
_cell.angle_alpha   90.00
_cell.angle_beta   90.00
_cell.angle_gamma   90.00
#
_symmetry.space_group_name_H-M   'P 1'
#
loop_
_entity.id
_entity.type
_entity.pdbx_description
1 polymer ?
#
loop_
_entity_poly.entity_id
_entity_poly.type
_entity_poly.pdbx_seq_one_letter_code
_entity_poly.pdbx_strand_id
1 'polypeptide(L)'
;MHRHPDRFFTHGWVHLLTPSEIAAYLMWLDVNQNPQHEEPYVTGAERAGAYGLTREAFETHQALQAFGLVDVVPDVMRHDDGKYTDYNPEGRPPPCHRVTVTADGLNLEAAPRITEVLNRYAATADWGRPLGARPL
;
A
#
# COMPACT_ATOMS: atom_id res chain seq x y z
N MET A 1 15.86 -8.58 7.19
CA MET A 1 14.92 -9.24 6.27
C MET A 1 15.30 -8.81 4.85
N HIS A 2 15.66 -9.75 3.96
CA HIS A 2 16.07 -9.41 2.59
C HIS A 2 14.82 -9.26 1.72
N ARG A 3 14.55 -8.06 1.20
CA ARG A 3 13.54 -7.85 0.16
C ARG A 3 14.19 -8.22 -1.18
N HIS A 4 13.47 -8.95 -2.02
CA HIS A 4 13.96 -9.48 -3.31
C HIS A 4 13.42 -8.63 -4.48
N PRO A 5 14.08 -7.51 -4.83
CA PRO A 5 13.59 -6.63 -5.90
C PRO A 5 13.58 -7.32 -7.26
N ASP A 6 14.39 -8.36 -7.46
CA ASP A 6 14.38 -9.20 -8.65
C ASP A 6 13.02 -9.89 -8.86
N ARG A 7 12.35 -10.29 -7.77
CA ARG A 7 11.02 -10.92 -7.83
C ARG A 7 9.92 -10.00 -8.32
N PHE A 8 10.10 -8.68 -8.21
CA PHE A 8 9.19 -7.72 -8.84
C PHE A 8 9.13 -7.92 -10.37
N PHE A 9 10.25 -8.32 -10.98
CA PHE A 9 10.33 -8.59 -12.41
C PHE A 9 10.05 -10.06 -12.73
N THR A 10 10.65 -10.99 -11.98
CA THR A 10 10.60 -12.42 -12.32
C THR A 10 9.28 -13.10 -11.96
N HIS A 11 8.51 -12.58 -10.99
CA HIS A 11 7.19 -13.12 -10.61
C HIS A 11 6.03 -12.34 -11.26
N GLY A 12 6.31 -11.49 -12.25
CA GLY A 12 5.29 -10.85 -13.09
C GLY A 12 4.61 -9.59 -12.53
N TRP A 13 5.02 -9.09 -11.36
CA TRP A 13 4.41 -7.90 -10.74
C TRP A 13 4.51 -6.66 -11.63
N VAL A 14 5.68 -6.42 -12.23
CA VAL A 14 5.89 -5.28 -13.16
C VAL A 14 4.97 -5.32 -14.39
N HIS A 15 4.49 -6.51 -14.79
CA HIS A 15 3.65 -6.68 -15.97
C HIS A 15 2.16 -6.55 -15.69
N LEU A 16 1.74 -6.76 -14.44
CA LEU A 16 0.33 -6.86 -14.06
C LEU A 16 -0.16 -5.70 -13.20
N LEU A 17 0.74 -5.02 -12.50
CA LEU A 17 0.40 -3.78 -11.80
C LEU A 17 0.24 -2.63 -12.81
N THR A 18 -0.75 -1.78 -12.55
CA THR A 18 -0.91 -0.52 -13.27
C THR A 18 0.25 0.44 -12.98
N PRO A 19 0.52 1.43 -13.84
CA PRO A 19 1.56 2.43 -13.58
C PRO A 19 1.41 3.14 -12.23
N SER A 20 0.17 3.43 -11.82
CA SER A 20 -0.13 4.06 -10.53
C SER A 20 0.18 3.14 -9.35
N GLU A 21 -0.14 1.85 -9.44
CA GLU A 21 0.20 0.86 -8.41
C GLU A 21 1.71 0.63 -8.30
N ILE A 22 2.42 0.60 -9.42
CA ILE A 22 3.89 0.51 -9.44
C ILE A 22 4.48 1.73 -8.74
N ALA A 23 4.04 2.93 -9.10
CA ALA A 23 4.57 4.17 -8.52
C ALA A 23 4.27 4.27 -7.02
N ALA A 24 3.05 3.89 -6.59
CA ALA A 24 2.70 3.82 -5.18
C ALA A 24 3.52 2.76 -4.42
N TYR A 25 3.74 1.58 -4.99
CA TYR A 25 4.57 0.55 -4.39
C TYR A 25 6.02 1.00 -4.21
N LEU A 26 6.60 1.63 -5.23
CA LEU A 26 7.98 2.15 -5.16
C LEU A 26 8.12 3.28 -4.15
N MET A 27 7.13 4.18 -4.05
CA MET A 27 7.07 5.18 -2.98
C MET A 27 7.09 4.49 -1.61
N TRP A 28 6.22 3.50 -1.38
CA TRP A 28 6.21 2.80 -0.09
C TRP A 28 7.51 2.06 0.19
N LEU A 29 8.15 1.50 -0.83
CA LEU A 29 9.46 0.88 -0.71
C LEU A 29 10.51 1.88 -0.24
N ASP A 30 10.56 3.07 -0.85
CA ASP A 30 11.47 4.15 -0.45
C ASP A 30 11.19 4.60 1.00
N VAL A 31 9.94 4.90 1.33
CA VAL A 31 9.52 5.29 2.70
C VAL A 31 9.90 4.24 3.75
N ASN A 32 9.84 2.95 3.38
CA ASN A 32 10.17 1.84 4.27
C ASN A 32 11.67 1.52 4.35
N GLN A 33 12.53 2.16 3.55
CA GLN A 33 13.96 1.86 3.46
C GLN A 33 14.85 3.08 3.68
N ASN A 34 14.38 4.27 3.33
CA ASN A 34 15.11 5.50 3.45
C ASN A 34 15.11 5.95 4.92
N PRO A 35 16.29 6.06 5.56
CA PRO A 35 16.41 6.46 6.97
C PRO A 35 15.87 7.86 7.28
N GLN A 36 15.61 8.69 6.26
CA GLN A 36 14.99 10.01 6.42
C GLN A 36 13.51 9.93 6.85
N HIS A 37 12.87 8.76 6.69
CA HIS A 37 11.52 8.51 7.18
C HIS A 37 11.60 7.82 8.54
N GLU A 38 11.25 8.57 9.61
CA GLU A 38 11.20 8.03 10.97
C GLU A 38 10.02 7.05 11.17
N GLU A 39 8.95 7.21 10.37
CA GLU A 39 7.76 6.37 10.42
C GLU A 39 7.24 6.04 9.01
N PRO A 40 6.55 4.90 8.83
CA PRO A 40 6.07 4.45 7.52
C PRO A 40 4.78 5.16 7.09
N TYR A 41 4.78 6.49 7.06
CA TYR A 41 3.68 7.31 6.56
C TYR A 41 4.21 8.42 5.65
N VAL A 42 3.35 8.92 4.76
CA VAL A 42 3.66 10.05 3.87
C VAL A 42 2.48 11.01 3.85
N THR A 43 2.74 12.30 4.03
CA THR A 43 1.72 13.36 3.92
C THR A 43 1.31 13.60 2.45
N GLY A 44 0.17 14.27 2.23
CA GLY A 44 -0.24 14.63 0.86
C GLY A 44 0.77 15.53 0.13
N ALA A 45 1.42 16.45 0.86
CA ALA A 45 2.41 17.36 0.30
C ALA A 45 3.68 16.62 -0.14
N GLU A 46 4.18 15.69 0.68
CA GLU A 46 5.34 14.86 0.34
C GLU A 46 5.06 13.94 -0.84
N ARG A 47 3.87 13.33 -0.91
CA ARG A 47 3.47 12.49 -2.06
C ARG A 47 3.50 13.27 -3.37
N ALA A 48 2.93 14.47 -3.39
CA ALA A 48 2.90 15.30 -4.57
C ALA A 48 4.29 15.88 -4.90
N GLY A 49 5.03 16.33 -3.90
CA GLY A 49 6.31 17.03 -4.07
C GLY A 49 7.49 16.11 -4.36
N ALA A 50 7.63 15.00 -3.65
CA ALA A 50 8.77 14.09 -3.77
C ALA A 50 8.54 12.97 -4.79
N TYR A 51 7.30 12.48 -4.93
CA TYR A 51 6.98 11.33 -5.78
C TYR A 51 6.10 11.68 -6.99
N GLY A 52 5.60 12.92 -7.09
CA GLY A 52 4.70 13.32 -8.18
C GLY A 52 3.35 12.60 -8.15
N LEU A 53 2.97 12.01 -7.01
CA LEU A 53 1.78 11.17 -6.91
C LEU A 53 0.54 12.00 -6.54
N THR A 54 -0.50 11.87 -7.36
CA THR A 54 -1.82 12.44 -7.10
C THR A 54 -2.57 11.63 -6.03
N ARG A 55 -3.69 12.18 -5.55
CA ARG A 55 -4.57 11.47 -4.60
C ARG A 55 -5.05 10.12 -5.15
N GLU A 56 -5.36 10.04 -6.44
CA GLU A 56 -5.81 8.80 -7.09
C GLU A 56 -4.76 7.69 -7.01
N ALA A 57 -3.48 8.05 -7.24
CA ALA A 57 -2.39 7.10 -7.09
C ALA A 57 -2.22 6.62 -5.64
N PHE A 58 -2.56 7.44 -4.65
CA PHE A 58 -2.54 7.03 -3.24
C PHE A 58 -3.65 6.03 -2.90
N GLU A 59 -4.85 6.15 -3.48
CA GLU A 59 -5.97 5.24 -3.22
C GLU A 59 -5.70 3.79 -3.69
N THR A 60 -4.70 3.59 -4.55
CA THR A 60 -4.21 2.25 -4.97
C THR A 60 -3.64 1.39 -3.82
N HIS A 61 -3.40 1.96 -2.63
CA HIS A 61 -2.94 1.19 -1.47
C HIS A 61 -3.90 0.04 -1.10
N GLN A 62 -5.19 0.15 -1.39
CA GLN A 62 -6.18 -0.90 -1.15
C GLN A 62 -5.90 -2.15 -2.02
N ALA A 63 -5.65 -1.94 -3.32
CA ALA A 63 -5.30 -3.02 -4.24
C ALA A 63 -3.95 -3.66 -3.85
N LEU A 64 -2.93 -2.84 -3.58
CA LEU A 64 -1.62 -3.32 -3.12
C LEU A 64 -1.72 -4.11 -1.81
N GLN A 65 -2.59 -3.68 -0.89
CA GLN A 65 -2.87 -4.41 0.34
C GLN A 65 -3.56 -5.74 0.06
N ALA A 66 -4.57 -5.76 -0.82
CA ALA A 66 -5.27 -6.98 -1.20
C ALA A 66 -4.33 -8.00 -1.85
N PHE A 67 -3.43 -7.55 -2.73
CA PHE A 67 -2.39 -8.37 -3.35
C PHE A 67 -1.36 -8.90 -2.34
N GLY A 68 -1.25 -8.29 -1.16
CA GLY A 68 -0.32 -8.70 -0.10
C GLY A 68 1.08 -8.08 -0.25
N LEU A 69 1.20 -6.98 -0.99
CA LEU A 69 2.46 -6.27 -1.21
C LEU A 69 2.76 -5.26 -0.10
N VAL A 70 1.70 -4.73 0.52
CA VAL A 70 1.80 -3.79 1.64
C VAL A 70 0.81 -4.13 2.75
N ASP A 71 1.19 -3.86 3.99
CA ASP A 71 0.33 -3.88 5.16
C ASP A 71 -0.06 -2.46 5.53
N VAL A 72 -1.37 -2.17 5.52
CA VAL A 72 -1.92 -0.87 5.87
C VAL A 72 -2.51 -0.97 7.28
N VAL A 73 -1.97 -0.19 8.20
CA VAL A 73 -2.58 0.03 9.51
C VAL A 73 -3.40 1.31 9.41
N PRO A 74 -4.75 1.22 9.36
CA PRO A 74 -5.59 2.39 9.43
C PRO A 74 -5.37 3.10 10.77
N ASP A 75 -5.33 4.44 10.76
CA ASP A 75 -5.28 5.18 12.02
C ASP A 75 -6.64 5.09 12.71
N VAL A 76 -6.61 4.88 14.03
CA VAL A 76 -7.79 4.65 14.89
C VAL A 76 -8.74 5.85 14.90
N MET A 77 -8.27 7.04 14.52
CA MET A 77 -9.04 8.29 14.52
C MET A 77 -9.65 8.64 13.15
N ARG A 78 -9.57 7.74 12.16
CA ARG A 78 -10.18 7.92 10.84
C ARG A 78 -11.36 6.98 10.66
N HIS A 79 -12.56 7.53 10.53
CA HIS A 79 -13.75 6.76 10.17
C HIS A 79 -13.72 6.33 8.69
N ASP A 80 -14.42 5.23 8.37
CA ASP A 80 -14.60 4.74 6.99
C ASP A 80 -15.25 5.75 6.04
N ASP A 81 -15.89 6.80 6.59
CA ASP A 81 -16.52 7.90 5.84
C ASP A 81 -15.54 9.04 5.47
N GLY A 82 -14.26 8.90 5.85
CA GLY A 82 -13.21 9.87 5.55
C GLY A 82 -13.23 11.15 6.38
N LYS A 83 -14.10 11.27 7.39
CA LYS A 83 -14.11 12.39 8.33
C LYS A 83 -13.21 12.12 9.54
N TYR A 84 -12.55 13.18 9.99
CA TYR A 84 -11.68 13.16 11.17
C TYR A 84 -12.48 13.51 12.43
N THR A 85 -12.27 12.77 13.51
CA THR A 85 -12.62 13.23 14.86
C THR A 85 -11.50 14.17 15.35
N ASP A 86 -11.85 15.34 15.85
CA ASP A 86 -10.93 16.29 16.50
C ASP A 86 -9.73 16.76 15.65
N TYR A 87 -9.98 17.21 14.41
CA TYR A 87 -8.95 17.87 13.59
C TYR A 87 -8.45 19.16 14.29
N ASN A 88 -7.22 19.12 14.81
CA ASN A 88 -6.55 20.29 15.40
C ASN A 88 -5.25 20.61 14.62
N PRO A 89 -5.20 21.71 13.85
CA PRO A 89 -4.03 22.10 13.08
C PRO A 89 -2.84 22.59 13.93
N GLU A 90 -3.04 22.91 15.21
CA GLU A 90 -1.96 23.25 16.16
C GLU A 90 -1.54 22.05 17.03
N GLY A 91 -2.13 20.86 16.79
CA GLY A 91 -1.89 19.62 17.52
C GLY A 91 -1.05 18.59 16.74
N ARG A 92 -1.41 17.30 16.85
CA ARG A 92 -0.75 16.19 16.12
C ARG A 92 -0.96 16.37 14.61
N PRO A 93 0.06 16.13 13.75
CA PRO A 93 -0.11 16.11 12.30
C PRO A 93 -1.31 15.23 11.89
N PRO A 94 -2.07 15.60 10.86
CA PRO A 94 -3.26 14.86 10.47
C PRO A 94 -2.92 13.38 10.25
N PRO A 95 -3.74 12.46 10.80
CA PRO A 95 -3.40 11.05 10.87
C PRO A 95 -3.28 10.45 9.47
N CYS A 96 -2.06 10.04 9.12
CA CYS A 96 -1.77 9.32 7.88
C CYS A 96 -1.80 7.81 8.13
N HIS A 97 -2.29 7.05 7.15
CA HIS A 97 -2.16 5.59 7.19
C HIS A 97 -0.69 5.20 7.30
N ARG A 98 -0.40 4.24 8.18
CA ARG A 98 0.93 3.63 8.25
C ARG A 98 0.96 2.45 7.29
N VAL A 99 1.86 2.48 6.32
CA VAL A 99 1.93 1.48 5.25
C VAL A 99 3.31 0.85 5.22
N THR A 100 3.36 -0.44 5.54
CA THR A 100 4.60 -1.22 5.59
C THR A 100 4.70 -2.11 4.36
N VAL A 101 5.86 -2.14 3.70
CA VAL A 101 6.09 -3.10 2.60
C VAL A 101 6.29 -4.49 3.18
N THR A 102 5.42 -5.42 2.77
CA THR A 102 5.47 -6.82 3.19
C THR A 102 6.70 -7.49 2.58
N ALA A 103 7.62 -7.98 3.42
CA ALA A 103 8.91 -8.48 2.98
C ALA A 103 8.82 -9.65 2.00
N ASP A 104 7.84 -10.54 2.20
CA ASP A 104 7.62 -11.72 1.38
C ASP A 104 6.50 -11.55 0.34
N GLY A 105 5.90 -10.36 0.23
CA GLY A 105 4.79 -10.13 -0.70
C GLY A 105 5.16 -10.44 -2.16
N LEU A 106 6.38 -10.05 -2.56
CA LEU A 106 6.92 -10.35 -3.88
C LEU A 106 7.27 -11.83 -4.09
N ASN A 107 7.31 -12.66 -3.04
CA ASN A 107 7.59 -14.09 -3.19
C ASN A 107 6.43 -14.85 -3.83
N LEU A 108 5.23 -14.25 -3.85
CA LEU A 108 4.07 -14.79 -4.55
C LEU A 108 4.16 -14.53 -6.05
N GLU A 109 3.62 -15.45 -6.84
CA GLU A 109 3.41 -15.26 -8.28
C GLU A 109 2.26 -14.26 -8.50
N ALA A 110 2.51 -13.20 -9.28
CA ALA A 110 1.57 -12.10 -9.43
C ALA A 110 0.26 -12.52 -10.11
N ALA A 111 0.34 -13.32 -11.18
CA ALA A 111 -0.82 -13.74 -11.96
C ALA A 111 -1.88 -14.47 -11.12
N PRO A 112 -1.59 -15.61 -10.47
CA PRO A 112 -2.59 -16.30 -9.66
C PRO A 112 -3.10 -15.44 -8.51
N ARG A 113 -2.23 -14.60 -7.92
CA ARG A 113 -2.60 -13.73 -6.80
C ARG A 113 -3.59 -12.63 -7.20
N ILE A 114 -3.30 -11.91 -8.28
CA ILE A 114 -4.15 -10.84 -8.78
C ILE A 114 -5.48 -11.43 -9.27
N THR A 115 -5.46 -12.56 -9.99
CA THR A 115 -6.69 -13.24 -10.41
C THR A 115 -7.57 -13.63 -9.23
N GLU A 116 -7.01 -14.19 -8.15
CA GLU A 116 -7.77 -14.53 -6.94
C GLU A 116 -8.46 -13.29 -6.35
N VAL A 117 -7.72 -12.19 -6.19
CA VAL A 117 -8.22 -10.94 -5.60
C VAL A 117 -9.29 -10.31 -6.48
N LEU A 118 -9.06 -10.21 -7.80
CA LEU A 118 -10.02 -9.63 -8.74
C LEU A 118 -11.31 -10.46 -8.83
N ASN A 119 -11.22 -11.79 -8.81
CA ASN A 119 -12.40 -12.66 -8.77
C ASN A 119 -13.23 -12.43 -7.51
N ARG A 120 -12.58 -12.25 -6.34
CA ARG A 120 -13.30 -11.90 -5.12
C ARG A 120 -13.92 -10.51 -5.19
N TYR A 121 -13.17 -9.52 -5.66
CA TYR A 121 -13.67 -8.15 -5.80
C TYR A 121 -14.90 -8.11 -6.71
N ALA A 122 -14.86 -8.81 -7.86
CA ALA A 122 -16.01 -8.92 -8.76
C ALA A 122 -17.24 -9.57 -8.08
N ALA A 123 -17.03 -10.48 -7.13
CA ALA A 123 -18.11 -11.16 -6.41
C ALA A 123 -18.66 -10.37 -5.20
N THR A 124 -17.86 -9.49 -4.60
CA THR A 124 -18.16 -8.87 -3.28
C THR A 124 -18.14 -7.35 -3.27
N ALA A 125 -17.59 -6.73 -4.32
CA ALA A 125 -17.24 -5.30 -4.36
C ALA A 125 -16.33 -4.85 -3.21
N ASP A 126 -15.56 -5.78 -2.63
CA ASP A 126 -14.66 -5.53 -1.50
C ASP A 126 -13.22 -5.95 -1.82
N TRP A 127 -12.27 -5.10 -1.44
CA TRP A 127 -10.82 -5.32 -1.58
C TRP A 127 -10.22 -6.20 -0.46
N GLY A 128 -11.06 -6.83 0.37
CA GLY A 128 -10.62 -7.66 1.49
C GLY A 128 -9.56 -8.71 1.14
N ARG A 129 -8.47 -8.74 1.94
CA ARG A 129 -7.39 -9.73 1.82
C ARG A 129 -7.94 -11.17 1.93
N PRO A 130 -7.40 -12.14 1.16
CA PRO A 130 -7.66 -13.56 1.39
C PRO A 130 -7.31 -14.00 2.81
N LEU A 131 -8.28 -14.64 3.46
CA LEU A 131 -8.09 -15.37 4.72
C LEU A 131 -7.07 -16.49 4.48
N GLY A 132 -5.81 -16.27 4.87
CA GLY A 132 -4.72 -17.23 4.69
C GLY A 132 -3.34 -16.65 4.34
N ALA A 133 -3.25 -15.36 3.97
CA ALA A 133 -1.99 -14.72 3.54
C ALA A 133 -1.10 -14.19 4.69
N ARG A 134 -1.17 -14.80 5.89
CA ARG A 134 -0.24 -14.49 7.00
C ARG A 134 0.87 -15.54 6.99
N PRO A 135 2.14 -15.19 6.76
CA PRO A 135 3.21 -16.03 7.26
C PRO A 135 3.13 -16.01 8.79
N LEU A 136 3.26 -17.19 9.40
CA LEU A 136 3.51 -17.32 10.84
C LEU A 136 4.86 -16.70 11.21
#